data_AF-A0A5R9QAE9-F1
#
_entry.id   AF-A0A5R9QAE9-F1
#
_cell.length_a   1.000
_cell.length_b   1.000
_cell.length_c   1.000
_cell.angle_alpha   90.00
_cell.angle_beta   90.00
_cell.angle_gamma   90.00
#
_symmetry.space_group_name_H-M   'P 1'
#
loop_
_entity.id
_entity.type
_entity.pdbx_description
1 polymer ?
#
loop_
_entity_poly.entity_id
_entity_poly.type
_entity_poly.pdbx_seq_one_letter_code
_entity_poly.pdbx_strand_id
1 'polypeptide(L)' 'MSTLTELAQQIAKLYPLKDKTVGKRYRVVGELAGMTELEEINGDPRYIQTLALKDKQLWDVAV' A
#
# COMPACT_ATOMS: atom_id res chain seq x y z
N MET A 1 12.04 14.40 -17.70
CA MET A 1 11.21 13.81 -16.62
C MET A 1 10.95 14.92 -15.61
N SER A 2 9.76 15.03 -15.04
CA SER A 2 9.43 16.12 -14.10
C SER A 2 9.72 15.72 -12.66
N THR A 3 10.00 16.69 -11.78
CA THR A 3 10.19 16.48 -10.33
C THR A 3 9.00 15.77 -9.69
N LEU A 4 7.78 16.01 -10.20
CA LEU A 4 6.56 15.35 -9.75
C LEU A 4 6.50 13.87 -10.14
N THR A 5 7.04 13.51 -11.31
CA THR A 5 7.17 12.11 -11.74
C THR A 5 8.14 11.34 -10.84
N GLU A 6 9.26 11.96 -10.49
CA GLU A 6 10.27 11.36 -9.59
C GLU A 6 9.72 11.16 -8.18
N LEU A 7 9.02 12.17 -7.64
CA LEU A 7 8.36 12.07 -6.35
C LEU A 7 7.31 10.94 -6.33
N ALA A 8 6.48 10.84 -7.37
CA ALA A 8 5.48 9.78 -7.47
C ALA A 8 6.12 8.38 -7.50
N GLN A 9 7.26 8.24 -8.19
CA GLN A 9 8.02 6.98 -8.21
C GLN A 9 8.65 6.67 -6.84
N GLN A 10 9.19 7.66 -6.14
CA GLN A 10 9.72 7.48 -4.78
C GLN A 10 8.62 7.05 -3.80
N ILE A 11 7.45 7.68 -3.85
CA ILE A 11 6.30 7.30 -3.03
C ILE A 11 5.86 5.86 -3.35
N ALA A 12 5.82 5.47 -4.63
CA ALA A 12 5.45 4.11 -5.04
C ALA A 12 6.45 3.06 -4.53
N LYS A 13 7.73 3.39 -4.39
CA LYS A 13 8.74 2.48 -3.80
C LYS A 13 8.58 2.32 -2.30
N LEU A 14 8.22 3.39 -1.59
CA LEU A 14 8.02 3.37 -0.14
C LEU A 14 6.67 2.75 0.27
N TYR A 15 5.64 2.99 -0.53
CA TYR A 15 4.26 2.54 -0.31
C TYR A 15 3.76 1.78 -1.56
N PRO A 16 4.19 0.51 -1.72
CA PRO A 16 3.99 -0.22 -2.96
C PRO A 16 2.54 -0.68 -3.16
N LEU A 17 1.75 -0.81 -2.10
CA LEU A 17 0.38 -1.28 -2.16
C LEU A 17 -0.58 -0.11 -2.36
N LYS A 18 -1.27 -0.03 -3.49
CA LYS A 18 -2.33 0.95 -3.73
C LYS A 18 -3.70 0.29 -3.61
N ASP A 19 -4.54 0.81 -2.73
CA ASP A 19 -5.95 0.46 -2.66
C ASP A 19 -6.71 1.20 -3.77
N LYS A 20 -7.35 0.44 -4.66
CA LYS A 20 -8.10 0.97 -5.81
C LYS A 20 -9.39 1.68 -5.40
N THR A 21 -9.97 1.31 -4.26
CA THR A 21 -11.28 1.81 -3.82
C THR A 21 -11.18 3.22 -3.24
N VAL A 22 -10.09 3.51 -2.52
CA VAL A 22 -9.86 4.80 -1.85
C VAL A 22 -8.69 5.60 -2.46
N GLY A 23 -7.94 5.02 -3.39
CA GLY A 23 -6.83 5.66 -4.08
C GLY A 23 -5.57 5.87 -3.21
N LYS A 24 -5.56 5.35 -1.99
CA LYS A 24 -4.45 5.50 -1.02
C LYS A 24 -3.37 4.44 -1.21
N ARG A 25 -2.16 4.75 -0.76
CA ARG A 25 -1.03 3.81 -0.75
C ARG A 25 -0.62 3.43 0.66
N TYR A 26 -0.14 2.19 0.78
CA TYR A 26 0.24 1.56 2.03
C TYR A 26 1.55 0.78 1.86
N ARG A 27 2.20 0.54 2.99
CA ARG A 27 3.26 -0.45 3.13
C ARG A 27 2.87 -1.47 4.19
N VAL A 28 3.34 -2.70 4.04
CA VAL A 28 3.17 -3.72 5.09
C VAL A 28 4.16 -3.45 6.21
N VAL A 29 3.67 -3.41 7.45
CA VAL A 29 4.49 -3.26 8.66
C VAL A 29 4.72 -4.61 9.34
N GLY A 30 3.70 -5.47 9.38
CA GLY A 30 3.80 -6.78 10.01
C GLY A 30 2.60 -7.65 9.74
N GLU A 31 2.75 -8.95 10.04
CA GLU A 31 1.68 -9.93 9.93
C GLU A 31 1.56 -10.71 11.23
N LEU A 32 0.34 -10.82 11.76
CA LEU A 32 0.05 -11.55 12.98
C LEU A 32 -1.34 -12.17 12.91
N ALA A 33 -1.45 -13.46 13.26
CA ALA A 33 -2.72 -14.18 13.35
C ALA A 33 -3.61 -14.07 12.09
N GLY A 34 -3.01 -14.09 10.89
CA GLY A 34 -3.73 -13.98 9.62
C GLY A 34 -4.23 -12.57 9.28
N MET A 35 -3.78 -11.57 10.03
CA MET A 35 -3.98 -10.16 9.77
C MET A 35 -2.66 -9.53 9.33
N THR A 36 -2.74 -8.57 8.41
CA THR A 36 -1.62 -7.74 7.98
C THR A 36 -1.88 -6.30 8.42
N GLU A 37 -0.89 -5.71 9.07
CA GLU A 37 -0.84 -4.28 9.37
C GLU A 37 -0.29 -3.51 8.18
N LEU A 38 -1.07 -2.54 7.73
CA LEU A 38 -0.73 -1.61 6.67
C LEU A 38 -0.54 -0.22 7.27
N GLU A 39 0.51 0.48 6.88
CA GLU A 39 0.71 1.88 7.25
C GLU A 39 0.51 2.78 6.04
N GLU A 40 -0.34 3.79 6.19
CA GLU A 40 -0.55 4.86 5.20
C GLU A 40 0.63 5.85 5.17
N ILE A 41 0.71 6.67 4.12
CA ILE A 41 1.73 7.73 3.98
C ILE A 41 1.81 8.66 5.19
N ASN A 42 0.68 8.92 5.85
CA ASN A 42 0.59 9.82 7.00
C ASN A 42 0.75 9.10 8.36
N GLY A 43 1.02 7.79 8.37
CA GLY A 43 1.30 7.02 9.58
C GLY A 43 0.08 6.37 10.25
N ASP A 44 -1.12 6.50 9.70
CA ASP A 44 -2.30 5.83 10.25
C ASP A 44 -2.26 4.32 9.92
N PRO A 45 -2.37 3.43 10.93
CA PRO A 45 -2.40 1.99 10.70
C PRO A 45 -3.78 1.52 10.24
N ARG A 46 -3.78 0.54 9.34
CA ARG A 46 -4.96 -0.19 8.87
C ARG A 46 -4.70 -1.68 8.95
N TYR A 47 -5.60 -2.40 9.60
CA TYR A 47 -5.52 -3.86 9.71
C TYR A 47 -6.48 -4.52 8.72
N ILE A 48 -5.97 -5.49 7.95
CA ILE A 48 -6.77 -6.28 7.01
C ILE A 48 -6.46 -7.76 7.16
N GLN A 49 -7.33 -8.63 6.69
CA GLN A 49 -6.99 -10.04 6.54
C GLN A 49 -5.86 -10.20 5.52
N THR A 50 -4.84 -10.99 5.84
CA THR A 50 -3.68 -11.22 4.94
C THR A 50 -4.12 -11.77 3.58
N LEU A 51 -5.18 -12.58 3.56
CA LEU A 51 -5.75 -13.11 2.31
C LEU A 51 -6.33 -12.01 1.40
N ALA A 52 -6.80 -10.89 1.96
CA ALA A 52 -7.35 -9.78 1.18
C ALA A 52 -6.29 -9.10 0.31
N LEU A 53 -5.00 -9.17 0.67
CA LEU A 53 -3.91 -8.64 -0.18
C LEU A 53 -3.75 -9.37 -1.51
N LYS A 54 -4.29 -10.59 -1.62
CA LYS A 54 -4.24 -11.38 -2.86
C LYS A 54 -5.29 -10.92 -3.89
N ASP A 55 -6.26 -10.11 -3.47
CA ASP A 55 -7.29 -9.60 -4.36
C ASP A 55 -6.76 -8.47 -5.24
N LYS A 56 -6.46 -8.82 -6.50
CA LYS A 56 -5.97 -7.88 -7.51
C LYS A 56 -7.04 -6.89 -7.99
N GLN A 57 -8.32 -7.10 -7.67
CA GLN A 57 -9.37 -6.11 -7.93
C GLN A 57 -9.35 -4.99 -6.90
N LEU A 58 -8.82 -5.24 -5.70
CA LEU A 58 -8.68 -4.25 -4.63
C LEU A 58 -7.29 -3.61 -4.61
N TRP A 59 -6.25 -4.39 -4.88
CA TRP A 59 -4.87 -3.95 -4.73
C TRP A 59 -4.12 -3.86 -6.07
N ASP A 60 -3.45 -2.74 -6.28
CA ASP A 60 -2.35 -2.62 -7.23
C ASP A 60 -1.03 -2.66 -6.48
N VAL A 61 -0.12 -3.51 -6.93
CA VAL A 61 1.26 -3.55 -6.43
C VAL A 61 2.13 -2.80 -7.43
N ALA A 62 2.82 -1.75 -6.97
CA ALA A 62 3.89 -1.14 -7.75
C ALA A 62 5.07 -2.11 -7.84
N VAL A 63 5.47 -2.45 -9.06
CA VAL A 63 6.67 -3.25 -9.38
C VAL A 63 7.86 -2.32 -9.56
#